data_AF-A0A6B8J5G1-F1
#
_entry.id   AF-A0A6B8J5G1-F1
#
_cell.length_a   1.000
_cell.length_b   1.000
_cell.length_c   1.000
_cell.angle_alpha   90.00
_cell.angle_beta   90.00
_cell.angle_gamma   90.00
#
_symmetry.space_group_name_H-M   'P 1'
#
loop_
_entity.id
_entity.type
_entity.pdbx_description
1 polymer ?
#
loop_
_entity_poly.entity_id
_entity_poly.type
_entity_poly.pdbx_seq_one_letter_code
_entity_poly.pdbx_strand_id
1 'polypeptide(L)'
;MHVMSPGRCLTLALAVVVSAGACARPPSTEHERNPDMSGAAQTGRTINGHTYTDAPVDVKLGPSTFRIPANYLDSQIAPWPGEGVTLVIEWPDMKPTLPGARANPRTNDFRKEIAVAIDYIDRAPIETSLERLSSNQASTEEGSVERRDPRDRLDLRIARPDVMGLTPYAIDETKMVVFSKEYQARYGRPPTRNPAFEDDWYIARAPNGSLATFIKCESTAFRGDGVRLQGDQVISEQGQAAAGCFHYFSDVENKLSISLNYKRAFLGDWKRMEDAVRDVLARSRVR
;
A
#
# COMPACT_ATOMS: atom_id res chain seq x y z
N MET A 1 42.50 11.84 -82.82
CA MET A 1 41.29 11.50 -83.59
C MET A 1 40.11 12.07 -82.82
N HIS A 2 39.79 13.34 -83.07
CA HIS A 2 38.62 13.78 -83.87
C HIS A 2 37.32 13.23 -83.27
N VAL A 3 36.46 14.05 -82.66
CA VAL A 3 35.46 14.97 -83.28
C VAL A 3 34.15 14.64 -82.52
N MET A 4 33.24 15.51 -82.05
CA MET A 4 32.90 16.91 -82.30
C MET A 4 31.97 17.40 -81.16
N SER A 5 32.09 18.68 -80.79
CA SER A 5 30.99 19.53 -80.28
C SER A 5 30.08 19.90 -81.48
N PRO A 6 28.78 20.29 -81.36
CA PRO A 6 28.29 21.53 -80.70
C PRO A 6 26.92 21.30 -79.98
N GLY A 7 26.24 22.20 -79.28
CA GLY A 7 26.26 23.65 -79.13
C GLY A 7 24.80 24.18 -79.19
N ARG A 8 24.49 25.19 -78.36
CA ARG A 8 23.34 26.14 -78.43
C ARG A 8 21.95 25.57 -78.09
N CYS A 9 20.94 26.33 -77.66
CA CYS A 9 20.68 27.58 -76.92
C CYS A 9 19.15 27.77 -77.05
N LEU A 10 18.50 28.39 -76.04
CA LEU A 10 17.12 28.93 -76.02
C LEU A 10 16.00 27.86 -76.00
N THR A 11 14.85 27.97 -75.31
CA THR A 11 14.07 29.12 -74.80
C THR A 11 13.02 28.63 -73.78
N LEU A 12 12.44 29.59 -73.04
CA LEU A 12 11.42 29.50 -71.97
C LEU A 12 10.18 28.63 -72.26
N ALA A 13 9.62 28.05 -71.19
CA ALA A 13 8.17 28.05 -70.93
C ALA A 13 7.88 28.07 -69.42
N LEU A 14 7.09 29.06 -68.98
CA LEU A 14 6.52 29.14 -67.63
C LEU A 14 5.43 28.07 -67.43
N ALA A 15 5.39 27.45 -66.25
CA ALA A 15 4.16 26.92 -65.68
C ALA A 15 4.14 27.19 -64.17
N VAL A 16 3.17 28.00 -63.73
CA VAL A 16 2.83 28.31 -62.35
C VAL A 16 1.93 27.20 -61.82
N VAL A 17 2.27 26.56 -60.68
CA VAL A 17 1.29 25.88 -59.83
C VAL A 17 1.58 26.13 -58.35
N VAL A 18 0.47 26.39 -57.66
CA VAL A 18 0.20 26.89 -56.31
C VAL A 18 0.70 25.99 -55.16
N SER A 19 1.31 26.66 -54.16
CA SER A 19 1.23 26.51 -52.71
C SER A 19 0.81 25.19 -52.05
N ALA A 20 1.69 24.64 -51.20
CA ALA A 20 1.32 24.16 -49.86
C ALA A 20 2.58 24.10 -48.97
N GLY A 21 2.70 25.06 -48.05
CA GLY A 21 3.69 25.01 -46.97
C GLY A 21 3.27 23.96 -45.95
N ALA A 22 4.11 22.95 -45.75
CA ALA A 22 4.00 22.04 -44.62
C ALA A 22 4.99 22.48 -43.55
N CYS A 23 4.51 23.34 -42.63
CA CYS A 23 5.18 23.61 -41.37
C CYS A 23 5.32 22.30 -40.60
N ALA A 24 6.55 21.97 -40.22
CA ALA A 24 6.85 20.91 -39.27
C ALA A 24 6.12 21.21 -37.95
N ARG A 25 5.18 20.32 -37.56
CA ARG A 25 4.54 20.34 -36.25
C ARG A 25 5.57 19.96 -35.19
N PRO A 26 5.75 20.75 -34.11
CA PRO A 26 6.50 20.29 -32.95
C PRO A 26 5.76 19.12 -32.27
N PRO A 27 6.47 18.22 -31.57
CA PRO A 27 5.83 17.10 -30.87
C PRO A 27 4.85 17.63 -29.83
N SER A 28 3.62 17.13 -29.90
CA SER A 28 2.51 17.45 -29.02
C SER A 28 2.80 17.00 -27.58
N THR A 29 3.15 17.95 -26.71
CA THR A 29 3.09 17.77 -25.25
C THR A 29 1.66 18.01 -24.77
N GLU A 30 0.77 17.09 -25.04
CA GLU A 30 -0.53 17.03 -24.38
C GLU A 30 -0.72 15.61 -23.85
N HIS A 31 -0.09 15.34 -22.69
CA HIS A 31 -0.71 14.42 -21.74
C HIS A 31 -1.96 15.14 -21.26
N GLU A 32 -3.11 14.56 -21.56
CA GLU A 32 -4.41 15.00 -21.10
C GLU A 32 -4.36 15.14 -19.57
N ARG A 33 -4.19 16.38 -19.12
CA ARG A 33 -4.07 16.71 -17.70
C ARG A 33 -5.46 16.51 -17.13
N ASN A 34 -5.65 15.40 -16.42
CA ASN A 34 -6.85 15.19 -15.61
C ASN A 34 -7.02 16.44 -14.69
N PRO A 35 -8.08 17.25 -14.86
CA PRO A 35 -8.16 18.59 -14.28
C PRO A 35 -8.34 18.60 -12.75
N ASP A 36 -8.68 17.45 -12.16
CA ASP A 36 -9.00 17.29 -10.73
C ASP A 36 -7.83 17.48 -9.76
N MET A 37 -6.59 17.62 -10.25
CA MET A 37 -5.40 17.80 -9.40
C MET A 37 -4.64 19.11 -9.67
N SER A 38 -5.28 20.09 -10.33
CA SER A 38 -4.65 21.34 -10.78
C SER A 38 -4.61 22.47 -9.75
N GLY A 39 -4.51 22.15 -8.45
CA GLY A 39 -4.25 23.14 -7.41
C GLY A 39 -2.81 23.67 -7.48
N ALA A 40 -2.57 24.88 -6.97
CA ALA A 40 -1.20 25.35 -6.75
C ALA A 40 -0.53 24.42 -5.73
N ALA A 41 0.53 23.72 -6.16
CA ALA A 41 1.23 22.75 -5.32
C ALA A 41 1.68 23.40 -4.00
N GLN A 42 1.33 22.78 -2.87
CA GLN A 42 1.81 23.20 -1.57
C GLN A 42 3.32 22.99 -1.52
N THR A 43 4.06 24.04 -1.18
CA THR A 43 5.51 24.01 -1.02
C THR A 43 5.86 23.88 0.47
N GLY A 44 6.77 22.95 0.77
CA GLY A 44 7.29 22.69 2.11
C GLY A 44 8.71 23.24 2.31
N ARG A 45 9.48 22.54 3.13
CA ARG A 45 10.87 22.90 3.44
C ARG A 45 11.79 22.64 2.24
N THR A 46 12.91 23.36 2.19
CA THR A 46 14.05 23.02 1.32
C THR A 46 15.19 22.48 2.18
N ILE A 47 15.63 21.25 1.93
CA ILE A 47 16.71 20.59 2.70
C ILE A 47 17.70 20.00 1.70
N ASN A 48 19.00 20.24 1.90
CA ASN A 48 20.08 19.74 1.04
C ASN A 48 19.86 20.02 -0.47
N GLY A 49 19.31 21.19 -0.80
CA GLY A 49 19.04 21.59 -2.19
C GLY A 49 17.78 20.99 -2.81
N HIS A 50 17.01 20.16 -2.09
CA HIS A 50 15.72 19.65 -2.55
C HIS A 50 14.56 20.40 -1.87
N THR A 51 13.67 20.98 -2.67
CA THR A 51 12.43 21.62 -2.20
C THR A 51 11.28 20.61 -2.25
N TYR A 52 10.75 20.26 -1.08
CA TYR A 52 9.64 19.33 -0.98
C TYR A 52 8.32 20.00 -1.37
N THR A 53 7.48 19.31 -2.13
CA THR A 53 6.14 19.77 -2.55
C THR A 53 5.14 18.60 -2.50
N ASP A 54 3.87 18.88 -2.73
CA ASP A 54 2.83 17.88 -3.00
C ASP A 54 2.60 17.66 -4.51
N ALA A 55 3.53 18.12 -5.37
CA ALA A 55 3.42 17.89 -6.80
C ALA A 55 3.31 16.37 -7.09
N PRO A 56 2.39 15.94 -7.97
CA PRO A 56 2.21 14.52 -8.27
C PRO A 56 3.45 13.90 -8.92
N VAL A 57 3.80 12.69 -8.47
CA VAL A 57 4.86 11.84 -9.01
C VAL A 57 4.22 10.59 -9.61
N ASP A 58 4.71 10.18 -10.77
CA ASP A 58 4.25 8.96 -11.42
C ASP A 58 4.83 7.74 -10.69
N VAL A 59 3.95 6.91 -10.16
CA VAL A 59 4.25 5.64 -9.49
C VAL A 59 3.70 4.51 -10.34
N LYS A 60 4.56 3.55 -10.71
CA LYS A 60 4.16 2.35 -11.46
C LYS A 60 3.84 1.23 -10.48
N LEU A 61 2.64 0.65 -10.60
CA LEU A 61 2.23 -0.55 -9.89
C LEU A 61 1.66 -1.53 -10.91
N GLY A 62 2.48 -2.50 -11.29
CA GLY A 62 2.17 -3.37 -12.43
C GLY A 62 1.99 -2.57 -13.73
N PRO A 63 0.92 -2.82 -14.52
CA PRO A 63 0.66 -2.09 -15.75
C PRO A 63 0.11 -0.68 -15.54
N SER A 64 -0.35 -0.36 -14.32
CA SER A 64 -1.03 0.91 -14.01
C SER A 64 -0.03 2.00 -13.58
N THR A 65 -0.38 3.25 -13.89
CA THR A 65 0.36 4.43 -13.43
C THR A 65 -0.53 5.25 -12.51
N PHE A 66 0.02 5.68 -11.37
CA PHE A 66 -0.66 6.51 -10.38
C PHE A 66 0.11 7.80 -10.19
N ARG A 67 -0.54 8.95 -10.35
CA ARG A 67 0.04 10.29 -10.12
C ARG A 67 -0.19 10.68 -8.67
N ILE A 68 0.62 10.15 -7.77
CA ILE A 68 0.46 10.31 -6.32
C ILE A 68 1.20 11.58 -5.88
N PRO A 69 0.58 12.50 -5.10
CA PRO A 69 1.29 13.65 -4.53
C PRO A 69 2.54 13.19 -3.76
N ALA A 70 3.70 13.81 -4.06
CA ALA A 70 4.98 13.35 -3.54
C ALA A 70 4.99 13.21 -2.01
N ASN A 71 4.26 14.06 -1.29
CA ASN A 71 4.20 14.05 0.17
C ASN A 71 3.46 12.87 0.81
N TYR A 72 2.73 12.04 0.03
CA TYR A 72 2.27 10.72 0.49
C TYR A 72 3.40 9.71 0.56
N LEU A 73 4.42 9.81 -0.30
CA LEU A 73 5.50 8.84 -0.36
C LEU A 73 6.30 8.85 0.93
N ASP A 74 6.81 7.71 1.37
CA ASP A 74 7.70 7.63 2.53
C ASP A 74 8.90 8.59 2.39
N SER A 75 9.59 8.60 1.24
CA SER A 75 10.69 9.57 1.03
C SER A 75 10.23 11.03 0.93
N GLN A 76 8.95 11.26 0.68
CA GLN A 76 8.34 12.53 0.24
C GLN A 76 8.91 13.10 -1.08
N ILE A 77 9.60 12.27 -1.88
CA ILE A 77 10.29 12.68 -3.13
C ILE A 77 9.88 11.78 -4.29
N ALA A 78 10.21 10.50 -4.20
CA ALA A 78 9.98 9.48 -5.22
C ALA A 78 9.90 8.08 -4.55
N PRO A 79 9.28 7.08 -5.19
CA PRO A 79 9.33 5.70 -4.68
C PRO A 79 10.77 5.24 -4.47
N TRP A 80 11.00 4.44 -3.43
CA TRP A 80 12.29 3.78 -3.23
C TRP A 80 12.56 2.77 -4.36
N PRO A 81 13.82 2.48 -4.70
CA PRO A 81 14.14 1.43 -5.66
C PRO A 81 13.57 0.08 -5.21
N GLY A 82 12.82 -0.59 -6.08
CA GLY A 82 12.17 -1.87 -5.80
C GLY A 82 10.80 -1.97 -6.47
N GLU A 83 10.12 -3.08 -6.20
CA GLU A 83 8.70 -3.26 -6.53
C GLU A 83 7.83 -2.64 -5.42
N GLY A 84 6.65 -2.16 -5.81
CA GLY A 84 5.69 -1.57 -4.88
C GLY A 84 6.00 -0.12 -4.48
N VAL A 85 5.19 0.42 -3.58
CA VAL A 85 5.37 1.76 -3.02
C VAL A 85 4.97 1.79 -1.55
N THR A 86 5.66 2.60 -0.75
CA THR A 86 5.27 2.90 0.62
C THR A 86 4.74 4.33 0.71
N LEU A 87 3.50 4.46 1.14
CA LEU A 87 2.86 5.72 1.49
C LEU A 87 2.79 5.89 3.00
N VAL A 88 2.57 7.12 3.46
CA VAL A 88 2.34 7.46 4.85
C VAL A 88 1.13 8.37 4.96
N ILE A 89 0.18 7.99 5.81
CA ILE A 89 -0.94 8.82 6.26
C ILE A 89 -0.83 9.06 7.77
N GLU A 90 -1.43 10.13 8.28
CA GLU A 90 -1.38 10.48 9.69
C GLU A 90 -2.76 10.40 10.35
N TRP A 91 -2.82 9.72 11.50
CA TRP A 91 -3.98 9.74 12.40
C TRP A 91 -4.14 11.15 13.03
N PRO A 92 -5.37 11.66 13.25
CA PRO A 92 -6.68 11.02 13.06
C PRO A 92 -7.34 11.27 11.70
N ASP A 93 -6.79 12.16 10.88
CA ASP A 93 -7.45 12.66 9.68
C ASP A 93 -7.21 11.79 8.44
N MET A 94 -6.25 10.86 8.49
CA MET A 94 -5.83 9.99 7.38
C MET A 94 -5.29 10.79 6.18
N LYS A 95 -4.72 11.96 6.46
CA LYS A 95 -4.09 12.85 5.48
C LYS A 95 -2.60 12.53 5.35
N PRO A 96 -1.96 12.85 4.21
CA PRO A 96 -0.51 12.73 4.09
C PRO A 96 0.18 13.69 5.04
N THR A 97 1.41 13.35 5.42
CA THR A 97 2.28 14.32 6.09
C THR A 97 2.52 15.55 5.20
N LEU A 98 2.68 16.72 5.81
CA LEU A 98 3.02 17.94 5.07
C LEU A 98 4.32 17.77 4.25
N PRO A 99 4.47 18.41 3.08
CA PRO A 99 5.65 18.29 2.24
C PRO A 99 6.95 18.57 3.01
N GLY A 100 7.85 17.60 3.03
CA GLY A 100 9.15 17.67 3.68
C GLY A 100 9.11 17.61 5.21
N ALA A 101 7.96 17.42 5.87
CA ALA A 101 7.90 17.36 7.33
C ALA A 101 8.44 16.04 7.92
N ARG A 102 8.51 14.96 7.13
CA ARG A 102 9.15 13.69 7.55
C ARG A 102 10.67 13.68 7.34
N ALA A 103 11.16 14.52 6.43
CA ALA A 103 12.59 14.63 6.15
C ALA A 103 13.37 15.04 7.41
N ASN A 104 14.52 14.41 7.64
CA ASN A 104 15.32 14.66 8.84
C ASN A 104 15.97 16.06 8.80
N PRO A 105 15.93 16.86 9.88
CA PRO A 105 15.20 16.62 11.13
C PRO A 105 13.69 16.79 10.95
N ARG A 106 12.91 15.80 11.40
CA ARG A 106 11.46 15.76 11.20
C ARG A 106 10.74 16.85 12.00
N THR A 107 9.62 17.33 11.47
CA THR A 107 8.76 18.35 12.10
C THR A 107 7.33 17.86 12.32
N ASN A 108 6.96 16.70 11.78
CA ASN A 108 5.70 16.04 12.10
C ASN A 108 5.80 15.22 13.40
N ASP A 109 4.65 14.82 13.95
CA ASP A 109 4.60 13.86 15.05
C ASP A 109 4.63 12.43 14.50
N PHE A 110 5.81 11.81 14.54
CA PHE A 110 6.03 10.45 14.04
C PHE A 110 5.10 9.40 14.68
N ARG A 111 4.52 9.69 15.84
CA ARG A 111 3.62 8.74 16.53
C ARG A 111 2.32 8.55 15.76
N LYS A 112 1.90 9.56 14.99
CA LYS A 112 0.67 9.58 14.18
C LYS A 112 0.81 8.86 12.84
N GLU A 113 2.04 8.61 12.39
CA GLU A 113 2.31 7.96 11.10
C GLU A 113 1.73 6.55 11.07
N ILE A 114 1.04 6.25 9.97
CA ILE A 114 0.56 4.94 9.56
C ILE A 114 1.24 4.63 8.23
N ALA A 115 2.11 3.62 8.23
CA ALA A 115 2.80 3.18 7.02
C ALA A 115 1.85 2.31 6.18
N VAL A 116 1.80 2.57 4.88
CA VAL A 116 0.95 1.86 3.91
C VAL A 116 1.86 1.30 2.82
N ALA A 117 2.11 0.00 2.82
CA ALA A 117 2.80 -0.67 1.73
C ALA A 117 1.78 -1.18 0.71
N ILE A 118 2.05 -0.92 -0.57
CA ILE A 118 1.17 -1.26 -1.70
C ILE A 118 2.00 -2.00 -2.74
N ASP A 119 1.62 -3.24 -3.02
CA ASP A 119 2.34 -4.14 -3.92
C ASP A 119 1.43 -4.63 -5.03
N TYR A 120 1.93 -4.65 -6.27
CA TYR A 120 1.25 -5.32 -7.37
C TYR A 120 1.44 -6.84 -7.28
N ILE A 121 0.36 -7.59 -7.40
CA ILE A 121 0.36 -9.05 -7.28
C ILE A 121 0.20 -9.69 -8.64
N ASP A 122 1.27 -10.34 -9.12
CA ASP A 122 1.31 -11.10 -10.37
C ASP A 122 1.62 -12.59 -10.19
N ARG A 123 2.12 -12.99 -9.00
CA ARG A 123 2.53 -14.39 -8.72
C ARG A 123 1.43 -15.28 -8.15
N ALA A 124 0.30 -14.70 -7.75
CA ALA A 124 -0.83 -15.44 -7.19
C ALA A 124 -2.15 -14.69 -7.44
N PRO A 125 -3.31 -15.38 -7.42
CA PRO A 125 -4.60 -14.70 -7.56
C PRO A 125 -4.80 -13.68 -6.42
N ILE A 126 -5.15 -12.44 -6.77
CA ILE A 126 -5.37 -11.36 -5.79
C ILE A 126 -6.66 -11.62 -4.99
N GLU A 127 -7.64 -12.27 -5.60
CA GLU A 127 -8.96 -12.56 -5.05
C GLU A 127 -8.91 -13.49 -3.83
N THR A 128 -7.82 -14.23 -3.68
CA THR A 128 -7.60 -15.17 -2.56
C THR A 128 -6.44 -14.74 -1.65
N SER A 129 -6.00 -13.48 -1.76
CA SER A 129 -4.84 -12.98 -1.01
C SER A 129 -5.07 -13.03 0.51
N LEU A 130 -6.25 -12.60 0.97
CA LEU A 130 -6.59 -12.56 2.38
C LEU A 130 -6.85 -13.96 2.95
N GLU A 131 -7.41 -14.88 2.17
CA GLU A 131 -7.57 -16.28 2.54
C GLU A 131 -6.21 -16.95 2.76
N ARG A 132 -5.23 -16.66 1.89
CA ARG A 132 -3.86 -17.16 2.07
C ARG A 132 -3.18 -16.56 3.31
N LEU A 133 -3.34 -15.26 3.54
CA LEU A 133 -2.75 -14.57 4.71
C LEU A 133 -3.37 -15.02 6.04
N SER A 134 -4.65 -15.37 6.03
CA SER A 134 -5.40 -15.84 7.21
C SER A 134 -5.33 -17.36 7.41
N SER A 135 -4.39 -18.03 6.75
CA SER A 135 -4.14 -19.46 6.86
C SER A 135 -2.63 -19.75 6.84
N ASN A 136 -2.25 -20.97 7.21
CA ASN A 136 -0.87 -21.43 7.20
C ASN A 136 -0.56 -22.43 6.07
N GLN A 137 -1.46 -22.58 5.10
CA GLN A 137 -1.31 -23.58 4.03
C GLN A 137 -0.04 -23.37 3.21
N ALA A 138 0.35 -22.12 2.96
CA ALA A 138 1.55 -21.77 2.18
C ALA A 138 2.85 -21.94 2.97
N SER A 139 2.80 -21.99 4.31
CA SER A 139 3.97 -22.01 5.20
C SER A 139 4.17 -23.33 5.94
N THR A 140 3.30 -24.31 5.71
CA THR A 140 3.36 -25.63 6.36
C THR A 140 3.21 -26.73 5.32
N GLU A 141 3.81 -27.90 5.58
CA GLU A 141 3.70 -29.07 4.70
C GLU A 141 2.32 -29.72 4.78
N GLU A 142 1.84 -30.30 3.67
CA GLU A 142 0.56 -31.01 3.66
C GLU A 142 0.62 -32.27 4.56
N GLY A 143 -0.42 -32.48 5.38
CA GLY A 143 -0.46 -33.59 6.34
C GLY A 143 0.48 -33.45 7.55
N SER A 144 1.26 -32.35 7.64
CA SER A 144 2.08 -32.07 8.83
C SER A 144 1.22 -31.78 10.07
N VAL A 145 1.82 -31.91 11.26
CA VAL A 145 1.13 -31.54 12.50
C VAL A 145 0.95 -30.02 12.57
N GLU A 146 1.95 -29.26 12.11
CA GLU A 146 1.94 -27.80 12.00
C GLU A 146 0.77 -27.27 11.15
N ARG A 147 0.38 -28.00 10.09
CA ARG A 147 -0.79 -27.65 9.27
C ARG A 147 -2.10 -27.59 10.07
N ARG A 148 -2.15 -28.23 11.24
CA ARG A 148 -3.31 -28.26 12.16
C ARG A 148 -3.19 -27.26 13.32
N ASP A 149 -2.17 -26.41 13.33
CA ASP A 149 -2.01 -25.39 14.37
C ASP A 149 -3.17 -24.38 14.31
N PRO A 150 -4.03 -24.30 15.36
CA PRO A 150 -5.21 -23.44 15.34
C PRO A 150 -4.87 -21.96 15.55
N ARG A 151 -3.60 -21.61 15.81
CA ARG A 151 -3.15 -20.22 15.96
C ARG A 151 -3.06 -19.51 14.63
N ASP A 152 -2.66 -20.22 13.57
CA ASP A 152 -2.33 -19.61 12.27
C ASP A 152 -3.38 -19.87 11.19
N ARG A 153 -4.60 -20.24 11.60
CA ARG A 153 -5.68 -20.65 10.71
C ARG A 153 -7.03 -20.09 11.11
N LEU A 154 -7.61 -19.24 10.27
CA LEU A 154 -8.90 -18.60 10.52
C LEU A 154 -10.03 -19.63 10.71
N ASP A 155 -10.03 -20.69 9.92
CA ASP A 155 -11.02 -21.79 9.98
C ASP A 155 -10.93 -22.62 11.27
N LEU A 156 -9.82 -22.50 12.01
CA LEU A 156 -9.64 -23.15 13.30
C LEU A 156 -9.92 -22.23 14.49
N ARG A 157 -10.02 -20.92 14.29
CA ARG A 157 -10.28 -19.92 15.34
C ARG A 157 -11.77 -19.78 15.66
N ILE A 158 -12.08 -19.14 16.79
CA ILE A 158 -13.44 -18.90 17.28
C ILE A 158 -13.84 -17.45 17.02
N ALA A 159 -14.89 -17.24 16.23
CA ALA A 159 -15.51 -15.94 16.04
C ALA A 159 -16.10 -15.41 17.36
N ARG A 160 -15.93 -14.13 17.62
CA ARG A 160 -16.47 -13.39 18.76
C ARG A 160 -17.47 -12.34 18.29
N PRO A 161 -18.31 -11.79 19.20
CA PRO A 161 -19.21 -10.70 18.84
C PRO A 161 -18.48 -9.53 18.19
N ASP A 162 -19.14 -8.91 17.22
CA ASP A 162 -18.56 -7.81 16.45
C ASP A 162 -18.21 -6.61 17.33
N VAL A 163 -17.10 -5.97 16.98
CA VAL A 163 -16.61 -4.74 17.61
C VAL A 163 -16.08 -3.82 16.51
N MET A 164 -16.53 -2.56 16.48
CA MET A 164 -16.09 -1.57 15.48
C MET A 164 -16.32 -2.02 14.02
N GLY A 165 -17.34 -2.84 13.77
CA GLY A 165 -17.62 -3.40 12.43
C GLY A 165 -16.66 -4.52 12.00
N LEU A 166 -15.89 -5.08 12.93
CA LEU A 166 -15.02 -6.23 12.71
C LEU A 166 -15.47 -7.40 13.59
N THR A 167 -15.39 -8.62 13.07
CA THR A 167 -15.55 -9.85 13.84
C THR A 167 -14.19 -10.28 14.38
N PRO A 168 -13.95 -10.28 15.70
CA PRO A 168 -12.72 -10.81 16.27
C PRO A 168 -12.67 -12.33 16.20
N TYR A 169 -11.48 -12.90 16.01
CA TYR A 169 -11.23 -14.34 15.98
C TYR A 169 -10.15 -14.73 17.00
N ALA A 170 -10.58 -15.36 18.08
CA ALA A 170 -9.70 -15.84 19.15
C ALA A 170 -9.16 -17.24 18.84
N ILE A 171 -7.97 -17.55 19.38
CA ILE A 171 -7.42 -18.90 19.35
C ILE A 171 -8.38 -19.85 20.08
N ASP A 172 -8.64 -21.01 19.48
CA ASP A 172 -9.42 -22.08 20.11
C ASP A 172 -8.52 -22.91 21.03
N GLU A 173 -8.56 -22.63 22.33
CA GLU A 173 -7.75 -23.36 23.31
C GLU A 173 -8.10 -24.85 23.40
N THR A 174 -9.33 -25.25 23.05
CA THR A 174 -9.71 -26.67 23.01
C THR A 174 -8.97 -27.38 21.88
N LYS A 175 -8.89 -26.75 20.70
CA LYS A 175 -8.08 -27.26 19.58
C LYS A 175 -6.58 -27.19 19.88
N MET A 176 -6.11 -26.19 20.62
CA MET A 176 -4.72 -26.12 21.07
C MET A 176 -4.32 -27.30 21.94
N VAL A 177 -5.20 -27.79 22.81
CA VAL A 177 -4.93 -28.99 23.62
C VAL A 177 -4.74 -30.22 22.73
N VAL A 178 -5.57 -30.39 21.70
CA VAL A 178 -5.44 -31.49 20.73
C VAL A 178 -4.14 -31.37 19.95
N PHE A 179 -3.89 -30.21 19.34
CA PHE A 179 -2.66 -29.94 18.60
C PHE A 179 -1.40 -30.15 19.46
N SER A 180 -1.41 -29.68 20.72
CA SER A 180 -0.27 -29.81 21.63
C SER A 180 0.07 -31.27 21.92
N LYS A 181 -0.93 -32.14 22.12
CA LYS A 181 -0.72 -33.58 22.32
C LYS A 181 -0.10 -34.23 21.07
N GLU A 182 -0.61 -33.92 19.89
CA GLU A 182 -0.09 -34.45 18.63
C GLU A 182 1.34 -33.97 18.35
N TYR A 183 1.60 -32.67 18.59
CA TYR A 183 2.91 -32.06 18.44
C TYR A 183 3.92 -32.69 19.40
N GLN A 184 3.55 -32.88 20.67
CA GLN A 184 4.41 -33.53 21.66
C GLN A 184 4.67 -35.01 21.31
N ALA A 185 3.67 -35.74 20.83
CA ALA A 185 3.85 -37.12 20.40
C ALA A 185 4.84 -37.23 19.21
N ARG A 186 4.82 -36.26 18.30
CA ARG A 186 5.70 -36.24 17.13
C ARG A 186 7.13 -35.76 17.44
N TYR A 187 7.26 -34.74 18.30
CA TYR A 187 8.52 -34.02 18.50
C TYR A 187 9.14 -34.17 19.90
N GLY A 188 8.50 -34.92 20.80
CA GLY A 188 8.98 -35.15 22.17
C GLY A 188 8.91 -33.94 23.10
N ARG A 189 8.32 -32.82 22.65
CA ARG A 189 8.19 -31.57 23.41
C ARG A 189 6.88 -30.86 23.05
N PRO A 190 6.25 -30.14 23.99
CA PRO A 190 5.07 -29.35 23.67
C PRO A 190 5.40 -28.19 22.71
N PRO A 191 4.41 -27.68 21.96
CA PRO A 191 4.60 -26.49 21.13
C PRO A 191 4.87 -25.27 22.02
N THR A 192 5.71 -24.36 21.56
CA THR A 192 6.01 -23.12 22.30
C THR A 192 4.81 -22.16 22.21
N ARG A 193 4.33 -21.69 23.37
CA ARG A 193 3.33 -20.63 23.51
C ARG A 193 4.05 -19.31 23.75
N ASN A 194 4.03 -18.43 22.75
CA ASN A 194 4.64 -17.11 22.86
C ASN A 194 3.58 -16.05 22.53
N PRO A 195 3.11 -15.25 23.51
CA PRO A 195 2.12 -14.22 23.29
C PRO A 195 2.46 -13.24 22.17
N ALA A 196 3.75 -13.03 21.88
CA ALA A 196 4.23 -12.17 20.79
C ALA A 196 3.86 -12.67 19.39
N PHE A 197 3.49 -13.95 19.24
CA PHE A 197 3.08 -14.57 17.98
C PHE A 197 1.64 -15.09 18.03
N GLU A 198 0.91 -14.79 19.10
CA GLU A 198 -0.47 -15.21 19.30
C GLU A 198 -1.39 -13.98 19.20
N ASP A 199 -1.34 -13.34 18.03
CA ASP A 199 -2.07 -12.11 17.73
C ASP A 199 -3.59 -12.30 17.83
N ASP A 200 -4.26 -11.23 18.27
CA ASP A 200 -5.69 -11.05 18.13
C ASP A 200 -6.02 -10.76 16.67
N TRP A 201 -6.94 -11.52 16.09
CA TRP A 201 -7.33 -11.38 14.68
C TRP A 201 -8.68 -10.70 14.55
N TYR A 202 -8.83 -9.83 13.56
CA TYR A 202 -10.08 -9.15 13.24
C TYR A 202 -10.36 -9.26 11.75
N ILE A 203 -11.63 -9.52 11.41
CA ILE A 203 -12.07 -9.75 10.03
C ILE A 203 -13.25 -8.86 9.71
N ALA A 204 -13.24 -8.25 8.52
CA ALA A 204 -14.47 -7.81 7.86
C ALA A 204 -14.68 -8.60 6.58
N ARG A 205 -15.95 -8.88 6.26
CA ARG A 205 -16.37 -9.58 5.05
C ARG A 205 -17.16 -8.66 4.14
N ALA A 206 -17.01 -8.85 2.84
CA ALA A 206 -17.87 -8.22 1.84
C ALA A 206 -19.29 -8.82 1.89
N PRO A 207 -20.31 -8.18 1.28
CA PRO A 207 -21.68 -8.68 1.26
C PRO A 207 -21.86 -10.09 0.70
N ASN A 208 -20.95 -10.53 -0.18
CA ASN A 208 -20.93 -11.88 -0.74
C ASN A 208 -20.25 -12.93 0.19
N GLY A 209 -19.84 -12.53 1.39
CA GLY A 209 -19.17 -13.40 2.37
C GLY A 209 -17.65 -13.55 2.21
N SER A 210 -17.05 -13.06 1.13
CA SER A 210 -15.59 -13.10 0.93
C SER A 210 -14.86 -12.22 1.95
N LEU A 211 -13.59 -12.53 2.23
CA LEU A 211 -12.76 -11.68 3.10
C LEU A 211 -12.50 -10.34 2.40
N ALA A 212 -12.79 -9.24 3.09
CA ALA A 212 -12.51 -7.89 2.60
C ALA A 212 -11.35 -7.23 3.36
N THR A 213 -11.23 -7.56 4.65
CA THR A 213 -10.23 -7.01 5.57
C THR A 213 -9.74 -8.11 6.50
N PHE A 214 -8.43 -8.15 6.74
CA PHE A 214 -7.81 -9.00 7.76
C PHE A 214 -6.81 -8.18 8.57
N ILE A 215 -6.97 -8.16 9.90
CA ILE A 215 -6.09 -7.41 10.81
C ILE A 215 -5.56 -8.35 11.87
N LYS A 216 -4.26 -8.28 12.12
CA LYS A 216 -3.56 -8.94 13.23
C LYS A 216 -3.05 -7.86 14.16
N CYS A 217 -3.42 -7.90 15.43
CA CYS A 217 -2.87 -7.00 16.44
C CYS A 217 -2.14 -7.80 17.51
N GLU A 218 -1.02 -7.25 17.99
CA GLU A 218 -0.37 -7.77 19.18
C GLU A 218 -1.41 -7.89 20.30
N SER A 219 -1.47 -9.03 20.98
CA SER A 219 -2.53 -9.29 21.96
C SER A 219 -2.36 -8.46 23.22
N THR A 220 -3.45 -8.21 23.93
CA THR A 220 -3.40 -7.56 25.25
C THR A 220 -2.65 -8.41 26.29
N ALA A 221 -2.57 -9.73 26.08
CA ALA A 221 -1.76 -10.64 26.88
C ALA A 221 -0.25 -10.46 26.66
N PHE A 222 0.18 -9.99 25.48
CA PHE A 222 1.58 -9.68 25.20
C PHE A 222 1.98 -8.27 25.68
N ARG A 223 1.17 -7.25 25.36
CA ARG A 223 1.43 -5.87 25.77
C ARG A 223 0.18 -4.97 25.80
N GLY A 224 0.19 -3.98 26.69
CA GLY A 224 -0.70 -2.83 26.66
C GLY A 224 -0.46 -1.91 25.44
N ASP A 225 -1.33 -0.92 25.24
CA ASP A 225 -1.28 -0.07 24.03
C ASP A 225 -0.01 0.79 23.94
N GLY A 226 0.60 1.15 25.07
CA GLY A 226 1.81 1.97 25.16
C GLY A 226 1.66 3.43 24.69
N VAL A 227 0.45 3.81 24.25
CA VAL A 227 0.04 5.18 23.93
C VAL A 227 -1.39 5.41 24.36
N ARG A 228 -1.76 6.66 24.60
CA ARG A 228 -3.15 7.10 24.78
C ARG A 228 -3.50 8.19 23.76
N LEU A 229 -4.74 8.17 23.33
CA LEU A 229 -5.30 9.15 22.41
C LEU A 229 -6.05 10.22 23.21
N GLN A 230 -5.75 11.49 22.95
CA GLN A 230 -6.45 12.61 23.57
C GLN A 230 -6.73 13.68 22.51
N GLY A 231 -7.98 13.77 22.06
CA GLY A 231 -8.35 14.62 20.93
C GLY A 231 -7.60 14.17 19.67
N ASP A 232 -6.78 15.04 19.10
CA ASP A 232 -5.93 14.77 17.95
C ASP A 232 -4.49 14.39 18.34
N GLN A 233 -4.18 14.22 19.63
CA GLN A 233 -2.83 13.95 20.11
C GLN A 233 -2.61 12.47 20.45
N VAL A 234 -1.37 12.01 20.23
CA VAL A 234 -0.91 10.65 20.58
C VAL A 234 0.16 10.77 21.66
N ILE A 235 -0.21 10.43 22.89
CA ILE A 235 0.64 10.59 24.07
C ILE A 235 1.28 9.24 24.41
N SER A 236 2.60 9.14 24.35
CA SER A 236 3.33 7.92 24.75
C SER A 236 3.22 7.66 26.24
N GLU A 237 3.06 6.39 26.62
CA GLU A 237 3.19 5.96 28.00
C GLU A 237 4.65 5.63 28.30
N GLN A 238 5.18 6.23 29.38
CA GLN A 238 6.59 6.10 29.71
C GLN A 238 6.96 4.63 30.00
N GLY A 239 8.06 4.17 29.40
CA GLY A 239 8.56 2.80 29.59
C GLY A 239 7.75 1.72 28.89
N GLN A 240 6.69 2.07 28.15
CA GLN A 240 5.89 1.12 27.40
C GLN A 240 6.14 1.28 25.90
N ALA A 241 6.49 0.18 25.25
CA ALA A 241 6.49 0.14 23.79
C ALA A 241 5.03 0.04 23.29
N ALA A 242 4.70 0.72 22.20
CA ALA A 242 3.34 0.71 21.69
C ALA A 242 2.98 -0.65 21.10
N ALA A 243 1.75 -1.13 21.34
CA ALA A 243 1.25 -2.33 20.68
C ALA A 243 0.99 -2.05 19.20
N GLY A 244 1.37 -2.97 18.31
CA GLY A 244 1.22 -2.84 16.86
C GLY A 244 0.07 -3.66 16.26
N CYS A 245 -0.38 -3.26 15.07
CA CYS A 245 -1.24 -4.06 14.20
C CYS A 245 -0.67 -4.08 12.77
N PHE A 246 -0.86 -5.23 12.11
CA PHE A 246 -0.76 -5.39 10.67
C PHE A 246 -2.16 -5.55 10.09
N HIS A 247 -2.53 -4.69 9.13
CA HIS A 247 -3.85 -4.67 8.52
C HIS A 247 -3.75 -4.82 7.01
N TYR A 248 -4.41 -5.85 6.50
CA TYR A 248 -4.40 -6.24 5.10
C TYR A 248 -5.77 -6.05 4.46
N PHE A 249 -5.77 -5.47 3.27
CA PHE A 249 -6.90 -5.47 2.34
C PHE A 249 -6.38 -5.49 0.91
N SER A 250 -7.28 -5.52 -0.09
CA SER A 250 -6.88 -5.55 -1.50
C SER A 250 -7.71 -4.62 -2.35
N ASP A 251 -7.09 -4.18 -3.45
CA ASP A 251 -7.75 -3.64 -4.64
C ASP A 251 -7.66 -4.72 -5.72
N VAL A 252 -8.75 -5.46 -5.89
CA VAL A 252 -8.82 -6.58 -6.83
C VAL A 252 -8.74 -6.09 -8.28
N GLU A 253 -9.31 -4.93 -8.59
CA GLU A 253 -9.34 -4.39 -9.95
C GLU A 253 -7.93 -4.08 -10.45
N ASN A 254 -7.11 -3.46 -9.59
CA ASN A 254 -5.73 -3.11 -9.91
C ASN A 254 -4.72 -4.20 -9.51
N LYS A 255 -5.19 -5.33 -8.96
CA LYS A 255 -4.37 -6.42 -8.40
C LYS A 255 -3.36 -5.93 -7.36
N LEU A 256 -3.77 -5.03 -6.48
CA LEU A 256 -2.91 -4.47 -5.43
C LEU A 256 -3.19 -5.13 -4.08
N SER A 257 -2.15 -5.65 -3.44
CA SER A 257 -2.18 -5.99 -2.02
C SER A 257 -1.75 -4.76 -1.23
N ILE A 258 -2.52 -4.44 -0.18
CA ILE A 258 -2.30 -3.26 0.64
C ILE A 258 -2.12 -3.74 2.08
N SER A 259 -1.01 -3.33 2.70
CA SER A 259 -0.71 -3.63 4.09
C SER A 259 -0.39 -2.37 4.88
N LEU A 260 -1.03 -2.23 6.03
CA LEU A 260 -0.84 -1.10 6.93
C LEU A 260 -0.14 -1.58 8.19
N ASN A 261 0.77 -0.76 8.70
CA ASN A 261 1.37 -0.94 10.02
C ASN A 261 1.09 0.30 10.89
N TYR A 262 0.41 0.08 12.01
CA TYR A 262 0.01 1.15 12.92
C TYR A 262 -0.10 0.66 14.36
N LYS A 263 -0.27 1.61 15.30
CA LYS A 263 -0.44 1.31 16.73
C LYS A 263 -1.85 0.78 16.99
N ARG A 264 -2.00 -0.27 17.79
CA ARG A 264 -3.30 -0.87 18.16
C ARG A 264 -4.32 0.15 18.68
N ALA A 265 -3.86 1.21 19.34
CA ALA A 265 -4.71 2.32 19.77
C ALA A 265 -5.52 2.96 18.61
N PHE A 266 -5.02 2.92 17.37
CA PHE A 266 -5.72 3.47 16.19
C PHE A 266 -6.72 2.50 15.56
N LEU A 267 -6.86 1.25 16.06
CA LEU A 267 -7.70 0.22 15.46
C LEU A 267 -9.16 0.67 15.28
N GLY A 268 -9.68 1.54 16.15
CA GLY A 268 -11.04 2.08 16.02
C GLY A 268 -11.31 2.85 14.72
N ASP A 269 -10.27 3.38 14.08
CA ASP A 269 -10.38 4.12 12.82
C ASP A 269 -9.98 3.29 11.58
N TRP A 270 -9.85 1.96 11.70
CA TRP A 270 -9.38 1.08 10.62
C TRP A 270 -10.08 1.32 9.28
N LYS A 271 -11.40 1.55 9.30
CA LYS A 271 -12.20 1.75 8.09
C LYS A 271 -11.85 3.07 7.39
N ARG A 272 -11.58 4.13 8.17
CA ARG A 272 -11.14 5.44 7.65
C ARG A 272 -9.76 5.34 7.01
N MET A 273 -8.89 4.47 7.54
CA MET A 273 -7.59 4.20 6.93
C MET A 273 -7.75 3.52 5.56
N GLU A 274 -8.61 2.49 5.46
CA GLU A 274 -8.89 1.85 4.16
C GLU A 274 -9.46 2.85 3.15
N ASP A 275 -10.45 3.64 3.57
CA ASP A 275 -11.13 4.60 2.70
C ASP A 275 -10.18 5.66 2.18
N ALA A 276 -9.30 6.21 3.03
CA ALA A 276 -8.30 7.17 2.61
C ALA A 276 -7.33 6.59 1.56
N VAL A 277 -6.86 5.35 1.75
CA VAL A 277 -5.94 4.70 0.80
C VAL A 277 -6.65 4.38 -0.52
N ARG A 278 -7.88 3.85 -0.47
CA ARG A 278 -8.69 3.58 -1.67
C ARG A 278 -8.96 4.86 -2.46
N ASP A 279 -9.28 5.95 -1.76
CA ASP A 279 -9.49 7.25 -2.37
C ASP A 279 -8.24 7.79 -3.07
N VAL A 280 -7.07 7.66 -2.46
CA VAL A 280 -5.80 8.06 -3.07
C VAL A 280 -5.55 7.27 -4.35
N LEU A 281 -5.70 5.94 -4.32
CA LEU A 281 -5.51 5.08 -5.49
C LEU A 281 -6.50 5.41 -6.62
N ALA A 282 -7.78 5.58 -6.28
CA ALA A 282 -8.83 5.88 -7.25
C ALA A 282 -8.63 7.22 -7.95
N ARG A 283 -8.24 8.27 -7.20
CA ARG A 283 -8.07 9.64 -7.74
C ARG A 283 -6.74 9.82 -8.49
N SER A 284 -5.72 9.07 -8.13
CA SER A 284 -4.38 9.20 -8.73
C SER A 284 -4.18 8.32 -9.97
N ARG A 285 -5.01 7.30 -10.19
CA ARG A 285 -4.89 6.41 -11.35
C ARG A 285 -5.03 7.20 -12.66
N VAL A 286 -4.04 7.06 -13.54
CA VAL A 286 -4.09 7.57 -14.91
C VAL A 286 -5.06 6.70 -15.71
N ARG A 287 -6.02 7.34 -16.40
CA ARG A 287 -6.98 6.66 -17.28
C ARG A 287 -6.35 6.23 -18.59
#